data_AF-A0A818JX22-F1
#
_entry.id   AF-A0A818JX22-F1
#
_cell.length_a   1.000
_cell.length_b   1.000
_cell.length_c   1.000
_cell.angle_alpha   90.00
_cell.angle_beta   90.00
_cell.angle_gamma   90.00
#
_symmetry.space_group_name_H-M   'P 1'
#
loop_
_entity.id
_entity.type
_entity.pdbx_description
1 polymer ?
#
loop_
_entity_poly.entity_id
_entity_poly.type
_entity_poly.pdbx_seq_one_letter_code
_entity_poly.pdbx_strand_id
1 'polypeptide(L)'
;MALSGAQRAQRCREKKNKNAELSEIMKQKDRKRKRLARLKMTLSEMTALRLRQKINLQKFRAKKQNASDCSTVQASSFSTKQTKSKALKKIMNVLPVNKKRQIELITKVAEDLKILKIQKKQERDYQALPTTVKNKVYEFYRRDDISYQAPGKRDSITIKENGLRKKMQKKYLLFTLRELYELFIQENPNAIISLSSFQDLRPDYILYKSSIPHNMCICNYHENIALLIKSLNKHVQGLDTIDLNSFLKLIVCNDQNQNCMFSNCSICVDKFKNEIENKIINPTSLIKWALWSTSQQGRAVKVDYEGPVVECVKILSNKVEQFLFHVFIKRQQSSFFETIKSNTTNKKMSYSS
;
A
#
# COMPACT_ATOMS: atom_id res chain seq x y z
N MET A 1 25.36 -56.52 5.77
CA MET A 1 24.19 -57.18 6.41
C MET A 1 22.94 -56.99 5.54
N ALA A 2 22.25 -58.07 5.18
CA ALA A 2 21.03 -57.99 4.38
C ALA A 2 19.91 -57.31 5.19
N LEU A 3 19.32 -56.24 4.63
CA LEU A 3 18.22 -55.53 5.29
C LEU A 3 17.04 -56.48 5.54
N SER A 4 16.45 -56.37 6.73
CA SER A 4 15.24 -57.14 7.03
C SER A 4 14.09 -56.78 6.07
N GLY A 5 13.13 -57.69 5.88
CA GLY A 5 11.97 -57.43 5.02
C GLY A 5 11.19 -56.17 5.43
N ALA A 6 11.10 -55.93 6.75
CA ALA A 6 10.47 -54.74 7.32
C ALA A 6 11.24 -53.45 6.98
N GLN A 7 12.57 -53.46 7.12
CA GLN A 7 13.43 -52.32 6.81
C GLN A 7 13.40 -51.96 5.32
N ARG A 8 13.35 -52.97 4.43
CA ARG A 8 13.16 -52.77 2.98
C ARG A 8 11.80 -52.14 2.66
N ALA A 9 10.73 -52.59 3.31
CA ALA A 9 9.39 -52.05 3.13
C ALA A 9 9.27 -50.60 3.63
N GLN A 10 9.98 -50.24 4.71
CA GLN A 10 10.01 -48.89 5.26
C GLN A 10 10.75 -47.91 4.33
N ARG A 11 11.97 -48.26 3.88
CA ARG A 11 12.72 -47.45 2.90
C ARG A 11 11.96 -47.24 1.59
N CYS A 12 11.21 -48.24 1.13
CA CYS A 12 10.36 -48.11 -0.06
C CYS A 12 9.19 -47.13 0.15
N ARG A 13 8.59 -47.11 1.34
CA ARG A 13 7.54 -46.13 1.71
C ARG A 13 8.11 -44.72 1.81
N GLU A 14 9.29 -44.56 2.40
CA GLU A 14 9.97 -43.27 2.52
C GLU A 14 10.35 -42.69 1.15
N LYS A 15 10.89 -43.51 0.24
CA LYS A 15 11.18 -43.10 -1.15
C LYS A 15 9.92 -42.63 -1.90
N LYS A 16 8.78 -43.28 -1.69
CA LYS A 16 7.48 -42.90 -2.31
C LYS A 16 6.89 -41.61 -1.76
N ASN A 17 7.21 -41.24 -0.52
CA ASN A 17 6.70 -40.01 0.10
C ASN A 17 7.57 -38.78 -0.23
N LYS A 18 8.86 -38.97 -0.55
CA LYS A 18 9.79 -37.87 -0.87
C LYS A 18 9.64 -37.31 -2.29
N ASN A 19 9.15 -38.10 -3.25
CA ASN A 19 8.97 -37.64 -4.63
C ASN A 19 7.72 -38.28 -5.27
N ALA A 20 6.70 -37.46 -5.52
CA ALA A 20 5.40 -37.89 -6.03
C ALA A 20 5.49 -38.42 -7.48
N GLU A 21 6.36 -37.85 -8.30
CA GLU A 21 6.55 -38.21 -9.71
C GLU A 21 7.20 -39.59 -9.83
N LEU A 22 8.25 -39.84 -9.04
CA LEU A 22 8.90 -41.15 -8.90
C LEU A 22 7.93 -42.24 -8.43
N SER A 23 7.00 -41.90 -7.53
CA SER A 23 5.95 -42.82 -7.05
C SER A 23 5.00 -43.23 -8.19
N GLU A 24 4.63 -42.29 -9.07
CA GLU A 24 3.73 -42.57 -10.18
C GLU A 24 4.43 -43.40 -11.28
N ILE A 25 5.70 -43.09 -11.60
CA ILE A 25 6.52 -43.89 -12.52
C ILE A 25 6.66 -45.34 -12.02
N MET A 26 6.88 -45.54 -10.71
CA MET A 26 6.95 -46.88 -10.12
C MET A 26 5.61 -47.63 -10.24
N LYS A 27 4.47 -46.96 -10.05
CA LYS A 27 3.14 -47.58 -10.23
C LYS A 27 2.91 -47.99 -11.69
N GLN A 28 3.31 -47.15 -12.65
CA GLN A 28 3.20 -47.47 -14.07
C GLN A 28 4.04 -48.69 -14.45
N LYS A 29 5.28 -48.78 -13.95
CA LYS A 29 6.15 -49.96 -14.17
C LYS A 29 5.55 -51.24 -13.59
N ASP A 30 4.96 -51.18 -12.40
CA ASP A 30 4.29 -52.34 -11.78
C ASP A 30 3.03 -52.77 -12.55
N ARG A 31 2.21 -51.81 -13.01
CA ARG A 31 1.06 -52.09 -13.90
C ARG A 31 1.50 -52.78 -15.19
N LYS A 32 2.56 -52.28 -15.84
CA LYS A 32 3.13 -52.87 -17.07
C LYS A 32 3.63 -54.30 -16.82
N ARG A 33 4.35 -54.54 -15.72
CA ARG A 33 4.82 -55.87 -15.31
C ARG A 33 3.67 -56.85 -15.09
N LYS A 34 2.63 -56.45 -14.35
CA LYS A 34 1.44 -57.28 -14.11
C LYS A 34 0.66 -57.58 -15.39
N ARG A 35 0.58 -56.63 -16.33
CA ARG A 35 -0.04 -56.84 -17.64
C ARG A 35 0.75 -57.88 -18.46
N LEU A 36 2.07 -57.75 -18.53
CA LEU A 36 2.94 -58.71 -19.21
C LEU A 36 2.88 -60.10 -18.57
N ALA A 37 2.86 -60.18 -17.24
CA ALA A 37 2.70 -61.45 -16.53
C ALA A 37 1.36 -62.12 -16.89
N ARG A 38 0.26 -61.36 -16.91
CA ARG A 38 -1.07 -61.87 -17.29
C ARG A 38 -1.15 -62.36 -18.75
N LEU A 39 -0.39 -61.73 -19.65
CA LEU A 39 -0.32 -62.17 -21.06
C LEU A 39 0.43 -63.49 -21.22
N LYS A 40 1.33 -63.82 -20.28
CA LYS A 40 2.11 -65.07 -20.27
C LYS A 40 1.43 -66.20 -19.50
N MET A 41 0.27 -65.94 -18.87
CA MET A 41 -0.45 -66.94 -18.08
C MET A 41 -1.33 -67.81 -18.97
N THR A 42 -1.36 -69.10 -18.67
CA THR A 42 -2.30 -70.04 -19.28
C THR A 42 -3.73 -69.78 -18.81
N LEU A 43 -4.70 -70.34 -19.53
CA LEU A 43 -6.13 -70.15 -19.21
C LEU A 43 -6.49 -70.66 -17.80
N SER A 44 -5.91 -71.80 -17.40
CA SER A 44 -6.00 -72.39 -16.05
C SER A 44 -5.44 -71.47 -14.95
N GLU A 45 -4.27 -70.88 -15.19
CA GLU A 45 -3.67 -69.96 -14.21
C GLU A 45 -4.49 -68.66 -14.09
N MET A 46 -5.10 -68.22 -15.20
CA MET A 46 -5.94 -67.03 -15.22
C MET A 46 -7.25 -67.24 -14.44
N THR A 47 -7.87 -68.42 -14.55
CA THR A 47 -9.09 -68.76 -13.77
C THR A 47 -8.77 -68.88 -12.29
N ALA A 48 -7.67 -69.53 -11.91
CA ALA A 48 -7.19 -69.61 -10.52
C ALA A 48 -6.93 -68.21 -9.92
N LEU A 49 -6.32 -67.30 -10.69
CA LEU A 49 -6.06 -65.93 -10.26
C LEU A 49 -7.35 -65.12 -10.07
N ARG A 50 -8.35 -65.29 -10.95
CA ARG A 50 -9.68 -64.67 -10.81
C ARG A 50 -10.40 -65.19 -9.58
N LEU A 51 -10.37 -66.50 -9.34
CA LEU A 51 -10.98 -67.13 -8.16
C LEU A 51 -10.34 -66.59 -6.86
N ARG A 52 -9.01 -66.52 -6.81
CA ARG A 52 -8.28 -65.95 -5.67
C ARG A 52 -8.64 -64.48 -5.43
N GLN A 53 -8.80 -63.69 -6.49
CA GLN A 53 -9.27 -62.31 -6.38
C GLN A 53 -10.71 -62.22 -5.83
N LYS A 54 -11.61 -63.09 -6.28
CA LYS A 54 -12.99 -63.18 -5.79
C LYS A 54 -13.05 -63.53 -4.30
N ILE A 55 -12.28 -64.53 -3.87
CA ILE A 55 -12.17 -64.94 -2.46
C ILE A 55 -11.62 -63.80 -1.60
N ASN A 56 -10.57 -63.12 -2.05
CA ASN A 56 -10.00 -61.98 -1.31
C ASN A 56 -10.99 -60.82 -1.18
N LEU A 57 -11.78 -60.55 -2.23
CA LEU A 57 -12.82 -59.52 -2.21
C LEU A 57 -13.95 -59.89 -1.24
N GLN A 58 -14.36 -61.15 -1.20
CA GLN A 58 -15.33 -61.67 -0.22
C GLN A 58 -14.80 -61.52 1.21
N LYS A 59 -13.57 -61.96 1.49
CA LYS A 59 -12.92 -61.78 2.81
C LYS A 59 -12.86 -60.31 3.23
N PHE A 60 -12.55 -59.41 2.30
CA PHE A 60 -12.53 -57.97 2.57
C PHE A 60 -13.94 -57.41 2.88
N ARG A 61 -14.97 -57.84 2.14
CA ARG A 61 -16.36 -57.45 2.38
C ARG A 61 -16.86 -57.96 3.73
N ALA A 62 -16.61 -59.23 4.05
CA ALA A 62 -16.96 -59.83 5.35
C ALA A 62 -16.28 -59.09 6.51
N LYS A 63 -14.99 -58.73 6.38
CA LYS A 63 -14.29 -57.92 7.39
C LYS A 63 -14.87 -56.51 7.57
N LYS A 64 -15.47 -55.95 6.53
CA LYS A 64 -16.14 -54.65 6.57
C LYS A 64 -17.54 -54.73 7.21
N GLN A 65 -18.28 -55.81 6.95
CA GLN A 65 -19.55 -56.12 7.63
C GLN A 65 -19.34 -56.43 9.12
N ASN A 66 -18.35 -57.25 9.47
CA ASN A 66 -18.03 -57.51 10.87
C ASN A 66 -17.51 -56.27 11.62
N ALA A 67 -17.07 -55.23 10.89
CA ALA A 67 -16.72 -53.94 11.48
C ALA A 67 -17.92 -52.98 11.61
N SER A 68 -19.05 -53.24 10.93
CA SER A 68 -20.31 -52.49 11.10
C SER A 68 -21.21 -53.04 12.19
N ASP A 69 -21.08 -54.33 12.53
CA ASP A 69 -22.00 -55.02 13.47
C ASP A 69 -21.53 -54.97 14.93
N CYS A 70 -20.48 -54.19 15.25
CA CYS A 70 -20.03 -53.95 16.63
C CYS A 70 -20.59 -52.62 17.14
N SER A 71 -21.83 -52.68 17.65
CA SER A 71 -22.59 -51.54 18.20
C SER A 71 -22.29 -51.24 19.68
N THR A 72 -21.24 -51.84 20.25
CA THR A 72 -20.93 -51.72 21.67
C THR A 72 -19.43 -51.70 21.88
N VAL A 73 -18.85 -50.52 21.67
CA VAL A 73 -17.69 -49.91 22.34
C VAL A 73 -17.39 -48.63 21.55
N GLN A 74 -17.16 -47.51 22.24
CA GLN A 74 -16.80 -46.21 21.65
C GLN A 74 -15.51 -46.30 20.80
N ALA A 75 -15.62 -46.82 19.57
CA ALA A 75 -14.55 -46.79 18.59
C ALA A 75 -14.67 -45.47 17.80
N SER A 76 -13.77 -44.53 18.07
CA SER A 76 -13.69 -43.26 17.34
C SER A 76 -13.82 -43.48 15.83
N SER A 77 -14.76 -42.78 15.16
CA SER A 77 -15.12 -43.02 13.76
C SER A 77 -14.03 -42.69 12.72
N PHE A 78 -12.80 -42.45 13.17
CA PHE A 78 -11.63 -42.19 12.34
C PHE A 78 -10.36 -42.83 12.92
N SER A 79 -10.42 -44.13 13.23
CA SER A 79 -9.34 -44.89 13.91
C SER A 79 -7.99 -44.92 13.20
N THR A 80 -7.90 -44.57 11.91
CA THR A 80 -6.63 -44.52 11.18
C THR A 80 -6.38 -43.14 10.57
N LYS A 81 -5.09 -42.75 10.51
CA LYS A 81 -4.66 -41.51 9.85
C LYS A 81 -5.19 -41.40 8.41
N GLN A 82 -5.27 -42.52 7.70
CA GLN A 82 -5.76 -42.56 6.31
C GLN A 82 -7.27 -42.27 6.20
N THR A 83 -8.10 -42.82 7.10
CA THR A 83 -9.54 -42.55 7.10
C THR A 83 -9.83 -41.10 7.49
N LYS A 84 -9.11 -40.57 8.50
CA LYS A 84 -9.18 -39.15 8.89
C LYS A 84 -8.81 -38.21 7.73
N SER A 85 -7.69 -38.44 7.06
CA SER A 85 -7.26 -37.58 5.93
C SER A 85 -8.23 -37.61 4.75
N LYS A 86 -8.84 -38.76 4.44
CA LYS A 86 -9.85 -38.86 3.38
C LYS A 86 -11.11 -38.07 3.72
N ALA A 87 -11.56 -38.12 4.97
CA ALA A 87 -12.72 -37.36 5.42
C ALA A 87 -12.46 -35.85 5.37
N LEU A 88 -11.30 -35.40 5.87
CA LEU A 88 -10.88 -34.00 5.78
C LEU A 88 -10.80 -33.51 4.34
N LYS A 89 -10.25 -34.32 3.42
CA LYS A 89 -10.15 -33.95 2.01
C LYS A 89 -11.51 -33.77 1.35
N LYS A 90 -12.51 -34.58 1.71
CA LYS A 90 -13.89 -34.39 1.24
C LYS A 90 -14.46 -33.06 1.73
N ILE A 91 -14.28 -32.73 3.01
CA ILE A 91 -14.74 -31.46 3.59
C ILE A 91 -14.05 -30.27 2.91
N MET A 92 -12.73 -30.32 2.72
CA MET A 92 -11.97 -29.24 2.09
C MET A 92 -12.35 -29.01 0.62
N ASN A 93 -12.77 -30.05 -0.10
CA ASN A 93 -13.23 -29.91 -1.48
C ASN A 93 -14.61 -29.21 -1.59
N VAL A 94 -15.43 -29.28 -0.54
CA VAL A 94 -16.77 -28.66 -0.51
C VAL A 94 -16.71 -27.22 0.00
N LEU A 95 -15.68 -26.88 0.78
CA LEU A 95 -15.52 -25.54 1.32
C LEU A 95 -15.15 -24.51 0.24
N PRO A 96 -15.62 -23.25 0.34
CA PRO A 96 -15.27 -22.18 -0.59
C PRO A 96 -13.76 -21.92 -0.60
N VAL A 97 -13.18 -21.45 -1.71
CA VAL A 97 -11.73 -21.16 -1.80
C VAL A 97 -11.30 -19.98 -0.91
N ASN A 98 -12.21 -19.03 -0.63
CA ASN A 98 -11.90 -17.83 0.15
C ASN A 98 -11.79 -18.13 1.66
N LYS A 99 -10.61 -17.90 2.24
CA LYS A 99 -10.30 -18.14 3.67
C LYS A 99 -11.28 -17.48 4.65
N LYS A 100 -11.75 -16.25 4.38
CA LYS A 100 -12.70 -15.55 5.28
C LYS A 100 -14.05 -16.28 5.34
N ARG A 101 -14.55 -16.72 4.18
CA ARG A 101 -15.81 -17.48 4.08
C ARG A 101 -15.69 -18.89 4.66
N GLN A 102 -14.52 -19.53 4.52
CA GLN A 102 -14.25 -20.82 5.18
C GLN A 102 -14.35 -20.71 6.69
N ILE A 103 -13.70 -19.69 7.27
CA ILE A 103 -13.72 -19.44 8.72
C ILE A 103 -15.17 -19.24 9.18
N GLU A 104 -15.92 -18.34 8.54
CA GLU A 104 -17.31 -18.06 8.92
C GLU A 104 -18.21 -19.31 8.90
N LEU A 105 -18.13 -20.12 7.84
CA LEU A 105 -18.92 -21.36 7.72
C LEU A 105 -18.54 -22.40 8.77
N ILE A 106 -17.25 -22.59 9.02
CA ILE A 106 -16.77 -23.54 10.04
C ILE A 106 -17.20 -23.09 11.43
N THR A 107 -17.14 -21.79 11.71
CA THR A 107 -17.60 -21.22 12.98
C THR A 107 -19.08 -21.48 13.19
N LYS A 108 -19.93 -21.22 12.19
CA LYS A 108 -21.39 -21.51 12.26
C LYS A 108 -21.68 -22.99 12.47
N VAL A 109 -21.02 -23.88 11.72
CA VAL A 109 -21.19 -25.33 11.89
C VAL A 109 -20.77 -25.77 13.31
N ALA A 110 -19.71 -25.18 13.85
CA ALA A 110 -19.24 -25.51 15.20
C ALA A 110 -20.15 -24.95 16.31
N GLU A 111 -20.84 -23.82 16.06
CA GLU A 111 -21.90 -23.27 16.90
C GLU A 111 -23.13 -24.18 16.89
N ASP A 112 -23.61 -24.59 15.72
CA ASP A 112 -24.78 -25.48 15.56
C ASP A 112 -24.56 -26.84 16.22
N LEU A 113 -23.34 -27.38 16.12
CA LEU A 113 -22.92 -28.63 16.76
C LEU A 113 -22.63 -28.47 18.26
N LYS A 114 -22.75 -27.25 18.82
CA LYS A 114 -22.48 -26.93 20.23
C LYS A 114 -21.07 -27.34 20.70
N ILE A 115 -20.11 -27.42 19.78
CA ILE A 115 -18.72 -27.80 20.08
C ILE A 115 -17.97 -26.61 20.67
N LEU A 116 -18.24 -25.42 20.16
CA LEU A 116 -17.66 -24.19 20.68
C LEU A 116 -18.55 -23.66 21.81
N LYS A 117 -18.13 -23.88 23.06
CA LYS A 117 -18.41 -22.90 24.11
C LYS A 117 -17.53 -21.70 23.81
N ILE A 118 -18.01 -20.81 22.93
CA ILE A 118 -17.45 -19.48 22.84
C ILE A 118 -17.71 -18.89 24.23
N GLN A 119 -16.72 -18.94 25.12
CA GLN A 119 -16.62 -17.92 26.14
C GLN A 119 -16.69 -16.64 25.33
N LYS A 120 -17.83 -15.93 25.36
CA LYS A 120 -17.87 -14.56 24.85
C LYS A 120 -16.65 -13.94 25.51
N LYS A 121 -15.62 -13.66 24.71
CA LYS A 121 -14.50 -12.85 25.17
C LYS A 121 -15.20 -11.68 25.81
N GLN A 122 -15.08 -11.51 27.14
CA GLN A 122 -15.69 -10.38 27.82
C GLN A 122 -15.44 -9.21 26.90
N GLU A 123 -16.52 -8.64 26.37
CA GLU A 123 -16.41 -7.44 25.56
C GLU A 123 -15.65 -6.52 26.49
N ARG A 124 -14.36 -6.29 26.19
CA ARG A 124 -13.66 -5.23 26.87
C ARG A 124 -14.52 -4.06 26.47
N ASP A 125 -15.17 -3.43 27.44
CA ASP A 125 -15.77 -2.13 27.27
C ASP A 125 -14.63 -1.19 26.89
N TYR A 126 -14.25 -1.21 25.61
CA TYR A 126 -13.59 -0.11 24.98
C TYR A 126 -14.64 0.97 25.08
N GLN A 127 -14.51 1.84 26.09
CA GLN A 127 -15.33 3.04 26.16
C GLN A 127 -15.28 3.66 24.78
N ALA A 128 -16.44 3.66 24.13
CA ALA A 128 -16.55 4.14 22.77
C ALA A 128 -16.03 5.58 22.78
N LEU A 129 -15.12 5.90 21.86
CA LEU A 129 -14.56 7.24 21.76
C LEU A 129 -15.70 8.28 21.80
N PRO A 130 -15.61 9.29 22.69
CA PRO A 130 -16.66 10.28 22.81
C PRO A 130 -16.99 10.89 21.45
N THR A 131 -18.28 11.07 21.18
CA THR A 131 -18.74 11.66 19.91
C THR A 131 -18.14 13.03 19.67
N THR A 132 -17.87 13.79 20.74
CA THR A 132 -17.16 15.07 20.70
C THR A 132 -15.77 14.94 20.11
N VAL A 133 -14.98 13.94 20.52
CA VAL A 133 -13.64 13.67 19.99
C VAL A 133 -13.73 13.21 18.54
N LYS A 134 -14.68 12.34 18.20
CA LYS A 134 -14.89 11.89 16.82
C LYS A 134 -15.18 13.06 15.88
N ASN A 135 -16.04 13.97 16.28
CA ASN A 135 -16.38 15.17 15.51
C ASN A 135 -15.17 16.09 15.35
N LYS A 136 -14.38 16.29 16.41
CA LYS A 136 -13.13 17.06 16.32
C LYS A 136 -12.15 16.48 15.32
N VAL A 137 -11.96 15.15 15.33
CA VAL A 137 -11.09 14.47 14.36
C VAL A 137 -11.64 14.62 12.94
N TYR A 138 -12.95 14.45 12.76
CA TYR A 138 -13.62 14.62 11.46
C TYR A 138 -13.40 16.03 10.89
N GLU A 139 -13.63 17.07 11.71
CA GLU A 139 -13.41 18.46 11.30
C GLU A 139 -11.93 18.77 11.08
N PHE A 140 -11.03 18.24 11.90
CA PHE A 140 -9.59 18.40 11.73
C PHE A 140 -9.12 17.95 10.35
N TYR A 141 -9.52 16.77 9.90
CA TYR A 141 -9.16 16.28 8.57
C TYR A 141 -9.72 17.16 7.44
N ARG A 142 -10.87 17.82 7.63
CA ARG A 142 -11.53 18.63 6.60
C ARG A 142 -10.89 19.99 6.35
N ARG A 143 -10.08 20.49 7.28
CA ARG A 143 -9.42 21.79 7.15
C ARG A 143 -8.51 21.80 5.92
N ASP A 144 -8.45 22.94 5.23
CA ASP A 144 -7.74 23.05 3.96
C ASP A 144 -6.20 23.09 4.12
N ASP A 145 -5.72 23.43 5.33
CA ASP A 145 -4.32 23.32 5.73
C ASP A 145 -3.89 21.88 6.06
N ILE A 146 -4.85 20.98 6.32
CA ILE A 146 -4.62 19.55 6.57
C ILE A 146 -4.81 18.72 5.29
N SER A 147 -5.87 19.02 4.53
CA SER A 147 -6.19 18.31 3.31
C SER A 147 -6.57 19.23 2.15
N TYR A 148 -5.84 19.06 1.04
CA TYR A 148 -6.04 19.81 -0.19
C TYR A 148 -7.13 19.18 -1.06
N GLN A 149 -8.06 20.00 -1.57
CA GLN A 149 -9.15 19.56 -2.43
C GLN A 149 -8.69 19.33 -3.88
N ALA A 150 -9.02 18.17 -4.44
CA ALA A 150 -8.74 17.86 -5.83
C ALA A 150 -9.44 18.85 -6.78
N PRO A 151 -8.76 19.36 -7.83
CA PRO A 151 -9.30 20.44 -8.65
C PRO A 151 -10.36 19.98 -9.67
N GLY A 152 -10.33 18.71 -10.10
CA GLY A 152 -11.17 18.24 -11.19
C GLY A 152 -12.62 17.98 -10.75
N LYS A 153 -13.62 18.45 -11.49
CA LYS A 153 -15.06 18.13 -11.24
C LYS A 153 -15.35 16.62 -11.24
N ARG A 154 -14.51 15.83 -11.92
CA ARG A 154 -14.59 14.35 -11.97
C ARG A 154 -13.91 13.68 -10.78
N ASP A 155 -13.08 14.39 -10.02
CA ASP A 155 -12.39 13.91 -8.83
C ASP A 155 -13.33 13.87 -7.62
N SER A 156 -14.39 13.11 -7.75
CA SER A 156 -15.42 12.94 -6.74
C SER A 156 -15.53 11.47 -6.33
N ILE A 157 -15.84 11.22 -5.06
CA ILE A 157 -16.11 9.90 -4.49
C ILE A 157 -17.55 9.90 -3.96
N THR A 158 -18.28 8.83 -4.23
CA THR A 158 -19.60 8.62 -3.64
C THR A 158 -19.43 7.86 -2.34
N ILE A 159 -19.73 8.51 -1.22
CA ILE A 159 -19.71 7.91 0.12
C ILE A 159 -21.13 7.63 0.58
N LYS A 160 -21.30 6.65 1.48
CA LYS A 160 -22.58 6.38 2.13
C LYS A 160 -22.52 6.92 3.56
N GLU A 161 -23.24 8.01 3.81
CA GLU A 161 -23.28 8.67 5.11
C GLU A 161 -24.73 8.63 5.61
N ASN A 162 -24.95 8.06 6.80
CA ASN A 162 -26.29 7.89 7.40
C ASN A 162 -27.30 7.20 6.47
N GLY A 163 -26.86 6.19 5.71
CA GLY A 163 -27.71 5.46 4.77
C GLY A 163 -27.85 6.11 3.39
N LEU A 164 -27.53 7.40 3.26
CA LEU A 164 -27.68 8.18 2.04
C LEU A 164 -26.38 8.21 1.24
N ARG A 165 -26.49 8.14 -0.09
CA ARG A 165 -25.33 8.31 -0.98
C ARG A 165 -25.08 9.80 -1.19
N LYS A 166 -23.92 10.28 -0.76
CA LYS A 166 -23.46 11.65 -1.00
C LYS A 166 -22.22 11.65 -1.88
N LYS A 167 -22.20 12.55 -2.86
CA LYS A 167 -21.05 12.75 -3.74
C LYS A 167 -20.16 13.83 -3.14
N MET A 168 -18.99 13.44 -2.65
CA MET A 168 -17.99 14.33 -2.06
C MET A 168 -16.83 14.54 -3.03
N GLN A 169 -16.22 15.72 -3.02
CA GLN A 169 -14.99 15.97 -3.75
C GLN A 169 -13.81 15.28 -3.05
N LYS A 170 -12.91 14.67 -3.81
CA LYS A 170 -11.66 14.10 -3.27
C LYS A 170 -10.84 15.19 -2.60
N LYS A 171 -10.29 14.89 -1.43
CA LYS A 171 -9.20 15.65 -0.83
C LYS A 171 -7.97 14.76 -0.66
N TYR A 172 -6.80 15.35 -0.52
CA TYR A 172 -5.54 14.66 -0.27
C TYR A 172 -4.84 15.25 0.95
N LEU A 173 -4.37 14.41 1.85
CA LEU A 173 -3.58 14.84 3.00
C LEU A 173 -2.26 15.49 2.57
N LEU A 174 -1.90 16.60 3.20
CA LEU A 174 -0.64 17.33 2.95
C LEU A 174 0.54 16.74 3.74
N PHE A 175 0.23 16.14 4.89
CA PHE A 175 1.18 15.54 5.84
C PHE A 175 1.00 14.01 5.94
N THR A 176 1.94 13.34 6.57
CA THR A 176 1.80 11.93 6.94
C THR A 176 0.82 11.78 8.11
N LEU A 177 0.22 10.59 8.26
CA LEU A 177 -0.73 10.34 9.35
C LEU A 177 -0.12 10.52 10.74
N ARG A 178 1.19 10.30 10.87
CA ARG A 178 1.89 10.46 12.15
C ARG A 178 2.06 11.94 12.50
N GLU A 179 2.52 12.76 11.55
CA GLU A 179 2.62 14.22 11.72
C GLU A 179 1.25 14.82 12.01
N LEU A 180 0.19 14.38 11.32
CA LEU A 180 -1.18 14.84 11.56
C LEU A 180 -1.68 14.50 12.96
N TYR A 181 -1.37 13.31 13.44
CA TYR A 181 -1.74 12.91 14.79
C TYR A 181 -1.03 13.75 15.84
N GLU A 182 0.26 14.02 15.66
CA GLU A 182 1.03 14.88 16.56
C GLU A 182 0.46 16.31 16.59
N LEU A 183 0.14 16.88 15.41
CA LEU A 183 -0.55 18.17 15.31
C LEU A 183 -1.92 18.16 16.00
N PHE A 184 -2.71 17.12 15.79
CA PHE A 184 -4.04 17.01 16.41
C PHE A 184 -3.96 16.98 17.94
N ILE A 185 -3.03 16.22 18.51
CA ILE A 185 -2.82 16.14 19.97
C ILE A 185 -2.30 17.47 20.51
N GLN A 186 -1.44 18.19 19.78
CA GLN A 186 -0.99 19.52 20.16
C GLN A 186 -2.14 20.53 20.22
N GLU A 187 -3.05 20.50 19.24
CA GLU A 187 -4.24 21.37 19.22
C GLU A 187 -5.32 20.93 20.22
N ASN A 188 -5.36 19.65 20.58
CA ASN A 188 -6.38 19.06 21.44
C ASN A 188 -5.75 18.20 22.55
N PRO A 189 -5.02 18.80 23.51
CA PRO A 189 -4.28 18.06 24.54
C PRO A 189 -5.19 17.18 25.43
N ASN A 190 -6.46 17.56 25.57
CA ASN A 190 -7.45 16.82 26.38
C ASN A 190 -8.12 15.65 25.62
N ALA A 191 -7.84 15.47 24.33
CA ALA A 191 -8.44 14.41 23.54
C ALA A 191 -7.68 13.08 23.73
N ILE A 192 -8.31 12.14 24.44
CA ILE A 192 -7.75 10.80 24.61
C ILE A 192 -8.10 9.96 23.38
N ILE A 193 -7.16 9.82 22.46
CA ILE A 193 -7.29 9.01 21.24
C ILE A 193 -5.96 8.36 20.87
N SER A 194 -5.99 7.13 20.40
CA SER A 194 -4.80 6.46 19.86
C SER A 194 -4.59 6.78 18.38
N LEU A 195 -3.35 6.65 17.89
CA LEU A 195 -3.02 6.82 16.47
C LEU A 195 -3.89 5.94 15.56
N SER A 196 -4.14 4.67 15.94
CA SER A 196 -4.98 3.76 15.16
C SER A 196 -6.40 4.28 15.02
N SER A 197 -7.01 4.68 16.14
CA SER A 197 -8.38 5.20 16.15
C SER A 197 -8.49 6.52 15.39
N PHE A 198 -7.47 7.37 15.47
CA PHE A 198 -7.39 8.61 14.70
C PHE A 198 -7.32 8.36 13.19
N GLN A 199 -6.58 7.34 12.76
CA GLN A 199 -6.50 6.95 11.35
C GLN A 199 -7.82 6.36 10.84
N ASP A 200 -8.48 5.55 11.67
CA ASP A 200 -9.77 4.91 11.33
C ASP A 200 -10.92 5.92 11.21
N LEU A 201 -10.85 7.05 11.92
CA LEU A 201 -11.83 8.14 11.85
C LEU A 201 -11.65 9.06 10.63
N ARG A 202 -10.63 8.82 9.79
CA ARG A 202 -10.42 9.59 8.55
C ARG A 202 -11.59 9.38 7.58
N PRO A 203 -12.23 10.44 7.08
CA PRO A 203 -13.27 10.32 6.06
C PRO A 203 -12.77 9.68 4.76
N ASP A 204 -13.58 8.80 4.16
CA ASP A 204 -13.20 8.03 2.96
C ASP A 204 -12.80 8.90 1.74
N TYR A 205 -13.38 10.10 1.62
CA TYR A 205 -13.10 11.03 0.52
C TYR A 205 -11.78 11.79 0.70
N ILE A 206 -11.12 11.67 1.86
CA ILE A 206 -9.83 12.31 2.17
C ILE A 206 -8.73 11.27 2.00
N LEU A 207 -8.07 11.27 0.85
CA LEU A 207 -7.06 10.29 0.44
C LEU A 207 -5.67 10.62 0.99
N TYR A 208 -4.79 9.61 1.00
CA TYR A 208 -3.41 9.79 1.44
C TYR A 208 -2.61 10.68 0.48
N LYS A 209 -1.55 11.32 1.01
CA LYS A 209 -0.58 12.08 0.22
C LYS A 209 0.02 11.27 -0.94
N SER A 210 0.25 9.97 -0.73
CA SER A 210 0.76 9.06 -1.77
C SER A 210 -0.22 8.81 -2.91
N SER A 211 -1.51 9.08 -2.71
CA SER A 211 -2.56 8.94 -3.73
C SER A 211 -2.72 10.19 -4.59
N ILE A 212 -1.97 11.25 -4.29
CA ILE A 212 -1.95 12.46 -5.11
C ILE A 212 -1.45 12.08 -6.51
N PRO A 213 -2.22 12.34 -7.58
CA PRO A 213 -1.75 12.06 -8.93
C PRO A 213 -0.50 12.89 -9.21
N HIS A 214 0.55 12.27 -9.74
CA HIS A 214 1.79 12.95 -10.15
C HIS A 214 1.61 13.98 -11.27
N ASN A 215 0.38 14.18 -11.73
CA ASN A 215 -0.05 15.12 -12.76
C ASN A 215 -0.52 16.45 -12.15
N MET A 216 -0.02 16.82 -10.98
CA MET A 216 -0.31 18.13 -10.41
C MET A 216 0.39 19.20 -11.23
N CYS A 217 -0.26 20.35 -11.39
CA CYS A 217 0.34 21.50 -12.04
C CYS A 217 1.56 21.94 -11.21
N ILE A 218 2.74 21.89 -11.82
CA ILE A 218 3.96 22.42 -11.24
C ILE A 218 4.16 23.84 -11.76
N CYS A 219 4.53 24.77 -10.88
CA CYS A 219 4.85 26.11 -11.30
C CYS A 219 6.21 26.14 -11.99
N ASN A 220 6.24 26.49 -13.28
CA ASN A 220 7.48 26.60 -14.05
C ASN A 220 8.50 27.57 -13.43
N TYR A 221 8.06 28.64 -12.76
CA TYR A 221 8.97 29.56 -12.07
C TYR A 221 9.72 28.89 -10.92
N HIS A 222 9.04 28.04 -10.12
CA HIS A 222 9.67 27.35 -9.00
C HIS A 222 10.49 26.15 -9.47
N GLU A 223 9.92 25.35 -10.37
CA GLU A 223 10.54 24.09 -10.82
C GLU A 223 11.80 24.34 -11.64
N ASN A 224 11.79 25.33 -12.53
CA ASN A 224 12.98 25.64 -13.33
C ASN A 224 14.14 26.13 -12.45
N ILE A 225 13.86 26.95 -11.43
CA ILE A 225 14.89 27.38 -10.47
C ILE A 225 15.42 26.18 -9.68
N ALA A 226 14.53 25.28 -9.21
CA ALA A 226 14.95 24.07 -8.51
C ALA A 226 15.81 23.15 -9.37
N LEU A 227 15.47 22.96 -10.65
CA LEU A 227 16.24 22.15 -11.59
C LEU A 227 17.63 22.75 -11.84
N LEU A 228 17.73 24.08 -12.02
CA LEU A 228 19.00 24.77 -12.20
C LEU A 228 19.88 24.67 -10.95
N ILE A 229 19.35 24.98 -9.76
CA ILE A 229 20.07 24.85 -8.48
C ILE A 229 20.58 23.42 -8.31
N LYS A 230 19.75 22.43 -8.60
CA LYS A 230 20.12 21.02 -8.49
C LYS A 230 21.27 20.64 -9.42
N SER A 231 21.31 21.19 -10.64
CA SER A 231 22.43 20.98 -11.56
C SER A 231 23.71 21.71 -11.14
N LEU A 232 23.58 22.85 -10.45
CA LEU A 232 24.70 23.70 -10.03
C LEU A 232 25.27 23.33 -8.65
N ASN A 233 24.55 22.53 -7.84
CA ASN A 233 24.92 22.06 -6.51
C ASN A 233 26.42 21.77 -6.35
N LYS A 234 27.01 20.94 -7.22
CA LYS A 234 28.41 20.51 -7.11
C LYS A 234 29.43 21.46 -7.73
N HIS A 235 28.95 22.51 -8.39
CA HIS A 235 29.75 23.40 -9.24
C HIS A 235 29.84 24.82 -8.70
N VAL A 236 29.02 25.15 -7.70
CA VAL A 236 29.02 26.44 -7.01
C VAL A 236 29.13 26.20 -5.51
N GLN A 237 30.18 26.75 -4.91
CA GLN A 237 30.44 26.57 -3.48
C GLN A 237 29.31 27.15 -2.64
N GLY A 238 28.75 26.34 -1.74
CA GLY A 238 27.67 26.77 -0.84
C GLY A 238 26.27 26.60 -1.42
N LEU A 239 26.10 26.10 -2.65
CA LEU A 239 24.78 25.67 -3.17
C LEU A 239 24.41 24.22 -2.81
N ASP A 240 25.29 23.52 -2.10
CA ASP A 240 25.07 22.14 -1.68
C ASP A 240 23.80 22.01 -0.84
N THR A 241 22.89 21.13 -1.25
CA THR A 241 21.66 20.79 -0.51
C THR A 241 20.71 21.97 -0.21
N ILE A 242 20.87 23.10 -0.90
CA ILE A 242 20.00 24.27 -0.74
C ILE A 242 18.60 23.98 -1.32
N ASP A 243 17.58 24.14 -0.49
CA ASP A 243 16.18 24.17 -0.92
C ASP A 243 15.80 25.55 -1.47
N LEU A 244 14.67 25.65 -2.17
CA LEU A 244 14.22 26.91 -2.80
C LEU A 244 14.06 28.07 -1.80
N ASN A 245 13.64 27.80 -0.56
CA ASN A 245 13.48 28.84 0.44
C ASN A 245 14.83 29.36 0.95
N SER A 246 15.80 28.48 1.15
CA SER A 246 17.15 28.88 1.52
C SER A 246 17.84 29.63 0.39
N PHE A 247 17.64 29.20 -0.87
CA PHE A 247 18.10 29.94 -2.04
C PHE A 247 17.53 31.36 -2.07
N LEU A 248 16.23 31.51 -1.81
CA LEU A 248 15.59 32.82 -1.77
C LEU A 248 16.23 33.72 -0.70
N LYS A 249 16.43 33.21 0.52
CA LYS A 249 17.09 33.95 1.60
C LYS A 249 18.55 34.30 1.31
N LEU A 250 19.22 33.52 0.48
CA LEU A 250 20.59 33.78 0.03
C LEU A 250 20.63 35.05 -0.84
N ILE A 251 19.68 35.18 -1.78
CA ILE A 251 19.70 36.25 -2.79
C ILE A 251 18.94 37.52 -2.38
N VAL A 252 18.06 37.48 -1.37
CA VAL A 252 17.35 38.67 -0.86
C VAL A 252 17.64 38.99 0.60
N CYS A 253 17.44 40.25 1.01
CA CYS A 253 17.52 40.69 2.40
C CYS A 253 16.35 40.23 3.26
N ASN A 254 15.14 40.45 2.72
CA ASN A 254 13.89 40.25 3.42
C ASN A 254 12.86 39.81 2.40
N ASP A 255 12.34 38.59 2.56
CA ASP A 255 11.41 37.98 1.63
C ASP A 255 9.95 38.46 1.78
N GLN A 256 9.70 39.32 2.77
CA GLN A 256 8.44 40.04 2.98
C GLN A 256 8.49 41.47 2.41
N ASN A 257 9.68 41.98 2.08
CA ASN A 257 9.84 43.33 1.57
C ASN A 257 9.68 43.34 0.04
N GLN A 258 8.77 44.18 -0.46
CA GLN A 258 8.51 44.31 -1.90
C GLN A 258 9.75 44.73 -2.69
N ASN A 259 10.55 45.67 -2.17
CA ASN A 259 11.74 46.15 -2.88
C ASN A 259 12.82 45.07 -3.00
N CYS A 260 13.06 44.26 -1.95
CA CYS A 260 13.97 43.12 -2.03
C CYS A 260 13.47 42.11 -3.09
N MET A 261 12.16 41.82 -3.12
CA MET A 261 11.57 40.79 -4.00
C MET A 261 11.31 41.26 -5.44
N PHE A 262 11.31 42.56 -5.70
CA PHE A 262 11.16 43.14 -7.04
C PHE A 262 12.51 43.55 -7.64
N SER A 263 13.62 43.06 -7.07
CA SER A 263 14.99 43.35 -7.52
C SER A 263 15.38 44.85 -7.49
N ASN A 264 14.68 45.66 -6.69
CA ASN A 264 14.92 47.11 -6.56
C ASN A 264 15.73 47.48 -5.30
N CYS A 265 16.13 46.50 -4.50
CA CYS A 265 16.87 46.76 -3.27
C CYS A 265 18.37 46.93 -3.55
N SER A 266 18.90 48.10 -3.18
CA SER A 266 20.34 48.44 -3.30
C SER A 266 21.27 47.43 -2.62
N ILE A 267 20.83 46.77 -1.53
CA ILE A 267 21.61 45.76 -0.81
C ILE A 267 21.61 44.41 -1.55
N CYS A 268 20.55 44.09 -2.28
CA CYS A 268 20.40 42.78 -2.94
C CYS A 268 21.06 42.70 -4.31
N VAL A 269 21.32 43.84 -4.96
CA VAL A 269 21.82 43.90 -6.34
C VAL A 269 23.04 42.99 -6.55
N ASP A 270 23.99 43.02 -5.62
CA ASP A 270 25.22 42.24 -5.74
C ASP A 270 25.16 40.85 -5.08
N LYS A 271 24.06 40.51 -4.38
CA LYS A 271 23.98 39.24 -3.65
C LYS A 271 24.06 38.03 -4.58
N PHE A 272 23.37 38.06 -5.72
CA PHE A 272 23.45 36.96 -6.68
C PHE A 272 24.89 36.77 -7.18
N LYS A 273 25.56 37.86 -7.54
CA LYS A 273 26.94 37.85 -8.00
C LYS A 273 27.89 37.31 -6.93
N ASN A 274 27.78 37.82 -5.70
CA ASN A 274 28.66 37.45 -4.59
C ASN A 274 28.44 36.01 -4.09
N GLU A 275 27.18 35.57 -4.04
CA GLU A 275 26.82 34.27 -3.47
C GLU A 275 26.78 33.14 -4.50
N ILE A 276 26.67 33.45 -5.79
CA ILE A 276 26.56 32.45 -6.86
C ILE A 276 27.68 32.61 -7.90
N GLU A 277 27.75 33.73 -8.60
CA GLU A 277 28.67 33.89 -9.75
C GLU A 277 30.15 33.82 -9.33
N ASN A 278 30.52 34.50 -8.24
CA ASN A 278 31.88 34.52 -7.73
C ASN A 278 32.30 33.20 -7.06
N LYS A 279 31.35 32.30 -6.78
CA LYS A 279 31.58 31.02 -6.10
C LYS A 279 31.60 29.82 -7.05
N ILE A 280 31.64 30.05 -8.36
CA ILE A 280 31.77 29.00 -9.36
C ILE A 280 33.16 28.34 -9.22
N ILE A 281 33.19 27.02 -9.02
CA ILE A 281 34.43 26.26 -8.81
C ILE A 281 35.19 26.10 -10.14
N ASN A 282 34.50 25.66 -11.19
CA ASN A 282 35.07 25.48 -12.53
C ASN A 282 34.09 25.97 -13.61
N PRO A 283 34.27 27.20 -14.12
CA PRO A 283 33.33 27.83 -15.06
C PRO A 283 33.15 27.09 -16.40
N THR A 284 34.19 26.38 -16.85
CA THR A 284 34.21 25.68 -18.15
C THR A 284 33.78 24.23 -18.04
N SER A 285 33.52 23.72 -16.84
CA SER A 285 33.06 22.35 -16.66
C SER A 285 31.70 22.14 -17.33
N LEU A 286 31.57 21.04 -18.09
CA LEU A 286 30.34 20.70 -18.80
C LEU A 286 29.37 20.02 -17.84
N ILE A 287 28.14 20.53 -17.82
CA ILE A 287 27.06 20.00 -17.00
C ILE A 287 25.81 19.80 -17.84
N LYS A 288 24.93 18.94 -17.34
CA LYS A 288 23.61 18.69 -17.90
C LYS A 288 22.54 19.26 -16.98
N TRP A 289 21.60 19.99 -17.55
CA TRP A 289 20.46 20.52 -16.81
C TRP A 289 19.19 20.40 -17.65
N ALA A 290 18.03 20.57 -17.00
CA ALA A 290 16.75 20.46 -17.66
C ALA A 290 15.85 21.63 -17.26
N LEU A 291 14.98 22.07 -18.18
CA LEU A 291 14.02 23.14 -17.95
C LEU A 291 12.67 22.79 -18.57
N TRP A 292 11.60 23.18 -17.91
CA TRP A 292 10.27 23.22 -18.49
C TRP A 292 10.12 24.44 -19.39
N SER A 293 9.71 24.20 -20.63
CA SER A 293 9.42 25.19 -21.66
C SER A 293 8.06 24.92 -22.29
N THR A 294 7.49 25.93 -22.94
CA THR A 294 6.24 25.77 -23.69
C THR A 294 6.58 25.44 -25.14
N SER A 295 6.10 24.31 -25.65
CA SER A 295 6.26 23.92 -27.04
C SER A 295 5.47 24.83 -27.97
N GLN A 296 5.78 24.78 -29.28
CA GLN A 296 5.03 25.51 -30.31
C GLN A 296 3.53 25.16 -30.33
N GLN A 297 3.15 23.99 -29.81
CA GLN A 297 1.76 23.55 -29.68
C GLN A 297 1.13 23.93 -28.33
N GLY A 298 1.78 24.80 -27.54
CA GLY A 298 1.29 25.27 -26.25
C GLY A 298 1.40 24.25 -25.11
N ARG A 299 2.12 23.14 -25.30
CA ARG A 299 2.28 22.09 -24.28
C ARG A 299 3.55 22.30 -23.48
N ALA A 300 3.49 22.12 -22.16
CA ALA A 300 4.68 22.10 -21.33
C ALA A 300 5.54 20.86 -21.66
N VAL A 301 6.80 21.10 -22.04
CA VAL A 301 7.77 20.07 -22.38
C VAL A 301 9.04 20.32 -21.57
N LYS A 302 9.58 19.25 -20.99
CA LYS A 302 10.88 19.27 -20.33
C LYS A 302 11.97 19.08 -21.37
N VAL A 303 12.88 20.05 -21.45
CA VAL A 303 13.98 20.09 -22.43
C VAL A 303 15.29 19.95 -21.66
N ASP A 304 16.14 19.03 -22.11
CA ASP A 304 17.47 18.82 -21.58
C ASP A 304 18.49 19.66 -22.36
N TYR A 305 19.46 20.22 -21.64
CA TYR A 305 20.54 21.07 -22.13
C TYR A 305 21.87 20.54 -21.64
N GLU A 306 22.93 20.83 -22.39
CA GLU A 306 24.32 20.51 -22.05
C GLU A 306 25.21 21.69 -22.42
N GLY A 307 26.09 22.09 -21.52
CA GLY A 307 26.95 23.23 -21.72
C GLY A 307 27.79 23.57 -20.49
N PRO A 308 28.59 24.65 -20.56
CA PRO A 308 29.43 25.08 -19.45
C PRO A 308 28.63 25.54 -18.23
N VAL A 309 29.17 25.36 -17.03
CA VAL A 309 28.55 25.86 -15.76
C VAL A 309 28.20 27.35 -15.85
N VAL A 310 29.07 28.17 -16.43
CA VAL A 310 28.84 29.62 -16.55
C VAL A 310 27.58 29.94 -17.35
N GLU A 311 27.23 29.12 -18.34
CA GLU A 311 26.01 29.29 -19.14
C GLU A 311 24.77 28.99 -18.31
N CYS A 312 24.80 27.89 -17.54
CA CYS A 312 23.71 27.52 -16.64
C CYS A 312 23.49 28.58 -15.55
N VAL A 313 24.55 29.14 -14.97
CA VAL A 313 24.46 30.25 -13.99
C VAL A 313 23.86 31.51 -14.64
N LYS A 314 24.24 31.84 -15.87
CA LYS A 314 23.64 32.97 -16.61
C LYS A 314 22.15 32.77 -16.85
N ILE A 315 21.72 31.54 -17.20
CA ILE A 315 20.30 31.20 -17.35
C ILE A 315 19.56 31.34 -16.01
N LEU A 316 20.17 30.93 -14.90
CA LEU A 316 19.63 31.11 -13.56
C LEU A 316 19.45 32.60 -13.24
N SER A 317 20.48 33.42 -13.46
CA SER A 317 20.47 34.87 -13.25
C SER A 317 19.29 35.54 -13.96
N ASN A 318 19.11 35.24 -15.25
CA ASN A 318 18.02 35.78 -16.07
C ASN A 318 16.61 35.38 -15.58
N LYS A 319 16.48 34.31 -14.79
CA LYS A 319 15.19 33.83 -14.27
C LYS A 319 14.90 34.29 -12.84
N VAL A 320 15.91 34.78 -12.11
CA VAL A 320 15.79 35.13 -10.69
C VAL A 320 14.77 36.24 -10.47
N GLU A 321 14.81 37.31 -11.26
CA GLU A 321 13.90 38.45 -11.12
C GLU A 321 12.43 38.03 -11.24
N GLN A 322 12.08 37.30 -12.31
CA GLN A 322 10.72 36.80 -12.52
C GLN A 322 10.29 35.82 -11.42
N PHE A 323 11.22 34.99 -10.93
CA PHE A 323 10.96 34.08 -9.83
C PHE A 323 10.64 34.84 -8.54
N LEU A 324 11.45 35.82 -8.15
CA LEU A 324 11.23 36.61 -6.94
C LEU A 324 9.89 37.35 -6.98
N PHE A 325 9.60 38.02 -8.10
CA PHE A 325 8.32 38.68 -8.32
C PHE A 325 7.14 37.71 -8.16
N HIS A 326 7.21 36.56 -8.84
CA HIS A 326 6.17 35.54 -8.77
C HIS A 326 5.95 35.03 -7.34
N VAL A 327 7.03 34.75 -6.59
CA VAL A 327 6.95 34.28 -5.21
C VAL A 327 6.28 35.30 -4.31
N PHE A 328 6.63 36.59 -4.44
CA PHE A 328 6.02 37.65 -3.64
C PHE A 328 4.52 37.78 -3.92
N ILE A 329 4.13 37.91 -5.20
CA ILE A 329 2.73 38.06 -5.59
C ILE A 329 1.90 36.86 -5.13
N LYS A 330 2.39 35.63 -5.34
CA LYS A 330 1.72 34.42 -4.86
C LYS A 330 1.48 34.45 -3.35
N ARG A 331 2.48 34.88 -2.56
CA ARG A 331 2.36 34.95 -1.10
C ARG A 331 1.35 36.01 -0.66
N GLN A 332 1.38 37.20 -1.26
CA GLN A 332 0.42 38.28 -0.98
C GLN A 332 -1.02 37.87 -1.32
N GLN A 333 -1.23 37.26 -2.49
CA GLN A 333 -2.53 36.74 -2.90
C GLN A 333 -3.04 35.66 -1.94
N SER A 334 -2.18 34.74 -1.53
CA SER A 334 -2.53 33.69 -0.55
C SER A 334 -2.91 34.29 0.80
N SER A 335 -2.12 35.25 1.31
CA SER A 335 -2.39 35.91 2.59
C SER A 335 -3.73 36.66 2.56
N PHE A 336 -3.95 37.45 1.51
CA PHE A 336 -5.19 38.19 1.32
C PHE A 336 -6.41 37.26 1.21
N PHE A 337 -6.29 36.15 0.49
CA PHE A 337 -7.35 35.14 0.38
C PHE A 337 -7.71 34.56 1.76
N GLU A 338 -6.72 34.19 2.57
CA GLU A 338 -6.97 33.66 3.92
C GLU A 338 -7.63 34.71 4.83
N THR A 339 -7.23 35.99 4.73
CA THR A 339 -7.89 37.09 5.46
C THR A 339 -9.36 37.25 5.07
N ILE A 340 -9.69 37.18 3.78
CA ILE A 340 -11.09 37.25 3.32
C ILE A 340 -11.87 36.04 3.82
N LYS A 341 -11.27 34.86 3.76
CA LYS A 341 -11.90 33.60 4.16
C LYS A 341 -12.27 33.62 5.64
N SER A 342 -11.35 34.03 6.52
CA SER A 342 -11.59 34.14 7.97
C SER A 342 -12.67 35.19 8.31
N ASN A 343 -12.64 36.34 7.63
CA ASN A 343 -13.67 37.38 7.80
C ASN A 343 -15.05 36.91 7.34
N THR A 344 -15.13 36.11 6.28
CA THR A 344 -16.39 35.58 5.76
C THR A 344 -16.99 34.53 6.69
N THR A 345 -16.17 33.69 7.32
CA THR A 345 -16.64 32.73 8.34
C THR A 345 -17.17 33.44 9.59
N ASN A 346 -16.52 34.51 10.04
CA ASN A 346 -16.99 35.30 11.18
C ASN A 346 -18.33 36.00 10.89
N LYS A 347 -18.51 36.53 9.67
CA LYS A 347 -19.76 37.20 9.26
C LYS A 347 -20.95 36.23 9.17
N LYS A 348 -20.72 34.96 8.80
CA LYS A 348 -21.79 33.94 8.80
C LYS A 348 -22.23 33.54 10.21
N MET A 349 -21.34 33.61 11.19
CA MET A 349 -21.68 33.36 12.59
C MET A 349 -22.50 34.51 13.21
N SER A 350 -22.29 35.76 12.79
CA SER A 350 -23.03 36.92 13.31
C SER A 350 -24.47 37.06 12.79
N TYR A 351 -24.84 36.36 11.72
CA TYR A 351 -26.23 36.33 11.20
C TYR A 351 -27.04 35.13 11.70
N SER A 352 -26.48 34.33 12.61
CA SER A 352 -27.13 33.13 13.18
C SER A 352 -27.45 33.27 14.68
N SER A 353 -27.42 34.50 15.21
CA SER A 353 -27.76 34.82 16.60
C SER A 353 -29.06 35.58 16.69
#